data_AF-A0A1F7BFL8-F1
#
_entry.id   AF-A0A1F7BFL8-F1
#
_cell.length_a   1.000
_cell.length_b   1.000
_cell.length_c   1.000
_cell.angle_alpha   90.00
_cell.angle_beta   90.00
_cell.angle_gamma   90.00
#
_symmetry.space_group_name_H-M   'P 1'
#
loop_
_entity.id
_entity.type
_entity.pdbx_description
1 polymer ?
#
loop_
_entity_poly.entity_id
_entity_poly.type
_entity_poly.pdbx_seq_one_letter_code
_entity_poly.pdbx_strand_id
1 'polypeptide(L)'
;MLFAREPAAFQASVSSEGSPLGHTAAGRTPRKIARTAAPVPPSPRPRALLPVVDQPDIREEHKIIADEIFRMVPAACRGQLQSFYVRYDNPKQRGLAGKTSVIVSGNVSDAEFRALLIHEFFGHVIDLGCLEGHMDAGISNFRDGKDVIYKDDPSVSFYQISWLTDKIQRADAHSNHFVTGYASWDAFEDFAETVTYYVLQEDAFRARATKNATLAKKLQWMETHLFTKQKTVATGLSNWDGKSVPWDATKLPYEWHAKQ
;
A
#
# COMPACT_ATOMS: atom_id res chain seq x y z
N MET A 1 -3.47 12.26 -21.01
CA MET A 1 -4.12 13.51 -20.55
C MET A 1 -3.10 14.36 -19.80
N LEU A 2 -3.20 15.70 -19.91
CA LEU A 2 -2.19 16.70 -19.51
C LEU A 2 -2.36 17.19 -18.05
N PHE A 3 -1.23 17.20 -17.34
CA PHE A 3 -0.64 18.13 -16.34
C PHE A 3 -1.42 18.78 -15.17
N ALA A 4 -0.78 18.74 -14.00
CA ALA A 4 -0.65 19.86 -13.05
C ALA A 4 0.73 19.81 -12.35
N ARG A 5 1.31 21.00 -12.06
CA ARG A 5 2.68 21.25 -11.54
C ARG A 5 2.68 21.54 -10.03
N GLU A 6 3.77 21.17 -9.36
CA GLU A 6 4.13 21.57 -7.98
C GLU A 6 4.97 22.88 -7.93
N PRO A 7 5.11 23.49 -6.73
CA PRO A 7 6.30 24.25 -6.36
C PRO A 7 7.06 23.68 -5.15
N ALA A 8 8.34 24.10 -5.08
CA ALA A 8 9.50 23.45 -4.47
C ALA A 8 9.73 23.63 -2.95
N ALA A 9 10.66 22.82 -2.46
CA ALA A 9 11.17 22.67 -1.09
C ALA A 9 12.03 23.83 -0.56
N PHE A 10 12.24 23.83 0.76
CA PHE A 10 13.26 24.63 1.46
C PHE A 10 14.08 23.73 2.42
N GLN A 11 15.41 23.75 2.27
CA GLN A 11 16.39 23.09 3.13
C GLN A 11 16.88 24.03 4.24
N ALA A 12 17.26 23.49 5.40
CA ALA A 12 18.21 24.14 6.30
C ALA A 12 19.05 23.10 7.07
N SER A 13 20.28 23.50 7.35
CA SER A 13 21.48 22.71 7.62
C SER A 13 21.86 22.55 9.11
N VAL A 14 22.57 21.45 9.36
CA VAL A 14 23.60 21.08 10.36
C VAL A 14 24.11 22.18 11.32
N SER A 15 24.37 21.80 12.58
CA SER A 15 25.59 22.15 13.34
C SER A 15 25.82 21.22 14.54
N SER A 16 27.00 20.61 14.60
CA SER A 16 27.58 19.88 15.72
C SER A 16 28.56 20.76 16.47
N GLU A 17 28.68 20.63 17.80
CA GLU A 17 29.95 20.64 18.54
C GLU A 17 29.72 20.53 20.07
N GLY A 18 30.65 19.88 20.77
CA GLY A 18 30.69 19.88 22.23
C GLY A 18 31.50 18.74 22.86
N SER A 19 32.80 18.96 23.05
CA SER A 19 33.67 18.32 24.06
C SER A 19 34.14 19.43 25.02
N PRO A 20 34.50 19.21 26.31
CA PRO A 20 35.72 18.46 26.65
C PRO A 20 35.81 17.73 28.03
N LEU A 21 36.80 16.83 28.08
CA LEU A 21 37.76 16.42 29.13
C LEU A 21 37.48 16.65 30.63
N GLY A 22 37.72 15.59 31.44
CA GLY A 22 37.88 15.64 32.90
C GLY A 22 38.72 14.47 33.44
N HIS A 23 39.54 14.76 34.45
CA HIS A 23 40.73 14.03 34.89
C HIS A 23 40.53 12.76 35.75
N THR A 24 41.65 12.02 35.81
CA THR A 24 42.06 10.83 36.58
C THR A 24 41.72 10.78 38.08
N ALA A 25 41.38 9.57 38.56
CA ALA A 25 41.75 9.11 39.91
C ALA A 25 41.85 7.57 39.95
N ALA A 26 42.95 7.07 40.53
CA ALA A 26 43.25 5.66 40.70
C ALA A 26 42.45 5.04 41.85
N GLY A 27 41.85 3.87 41.61
CA GLY A 27 41.09 3.11 42.60
C GLY A 27 41.16 1.61 42.32
N ARG A 28 41.57 0.85 43.35
CA ARG A 28 41.76 -0.61 43.45
C ARG A 28 40.93 -1.49 42.50
N THR A 29 41.60 -2.42 41.83
CA THR A 29 41.01 -3.49 41.01
C THR A 29 40.37 -4.58 41.89
N PRO A 30 39.04 -4.83 41.80
CA PRO A 30 38.46 -6.07 42.27
C PRO A 30 38.69 -7.17 41.22
N ARG A 31 39.12 -8.34 41.68
CA ARG A 31 39.32 -9.54 40.85
C ARG A 31 37.98 -9.97 40.23
N LYS A 32 37.75 -9.65 38.95
CA LYS A 32 36.59 -10.10 38.19
C LYS A 32 36.64 -11.62 38.04
N ILE A 33 35.71 -12.32 38.68
CA ILE A 33 35.39 -13.71 38.36
C ILE A 33 34.82 -13.71 36.94
N ALA A 34 35.51 -14.38 36.00
CA ALA A 34 35.05 -14.53 34.64
C ALA A 34 33.78 -15.40 34.64
N ARG A 35 32.60 -14.77 34.59
CA ARG A 35 31.39 -15.44 34.12
C ARG A 35 31.62 -15.69 32.64
N THR A 36 31.79 -16.96 32.28
CA THR A 36 31.66 -17.41 30.89
C THR A 36 30.31 -16.92 30.38
N ALA A 37 30.34 -15.98 29.44
CA ALA A 37 29.14 -15.52 28.76
C ALA A 37 28.49 -16.73 28.08
N ALA A 38 27.20 -16.93 28.33
CA ALA A 38 26.43 -17.92 27.58
C ALA A 38 26.56 -17.61 26.08
N PRO A 39 26.59 -18.63 25.20
CA PRO A 39 26.65 -18.41 23.76
C PRO A 39 25.48 -17.52 23.35
N VAL A 40 25.78 -16.38 22.73
CA VAL A 40 24.76 -15.55 22.09
C VAL A 40 24.12 -16.41 21.01
N PRO A 41 22.80 -16.63 21.02
CA PRO A 41 22.16 -17.38 19.95
C PRO A 41 22.48 -16.72 18.61
N PRO A 42 22.80 -17.50 17.56
CA PRO A 42 23.13 -16.94 16.27
C PRO A 42 22.01 -16.02 15.82
N SER A 43 22.36 -14.80 15.40
CA SER A 43 21.40 -13.86 14.81
C SER A 43 20.60 -14.58 13.72
N PRO A 44 19.26 -14.41 13.66
CA PRO A 44 18.46 -14.97 12.60
C PRO A 44 19.09 -14.63 11.26
N ARG A 45 19.26 -15.61 10.38
CA ARG A 45 19.74 -15.32 9.02
C ARG A 45 18.75 -14.34 8.39
N PRO A 46 19.24 -13.27 7.73
CA PRO A 46 18.36 -12.37 6.99
C PRO A 46 17.47 -13.19 6.07
N ARG A 47 16.16 -12.95 6.13
CA ARG A 47 15.21 -13.65 5.27
C ARG A 47 15.55 -13.32 3.81
N ALA A 48 15.66 -14.35 2.96
CA ALA A 48 15.88 -14.14 1.54
C ALA A 48 14.68 -13.39 0.92
N LEU A 49 14.99 -12.35 0.13
CA LEU A 49 14.01 -11.56 -0.60
C LEU A 49 13.26 -12.41 -1.64
N LEU A 50 12.06 -11.99 -2.01
CA LEU A 50 11.31 -12.60 -3.12
C LEU A 50 12.09 -12.42 -4.43
N PRO A 51 12.18 -13.45 -5.31
CA PRO A 51 12.91 -13.32 -6.58
C PRO A 51 12.41 -12.18 -7.48
N VAL A 52 11.09 -11.92 -7.49
CA VAL A 52 10.50 -10.81 -8.28
C VAL A 52 10.94 -9.43 -7.76
N VAL A 53 11.39 -9.36 -6.51
CA VAL A 53 11.87 -8.13 -5.85
C VAL A 53 13.39 -8.02 -5.89
N ASP A 54 14.11 -9.13 -5.81
CA ASP A 54 15.58 -9.16 -5.78
C ASP A 54 16.19 -8.98 -7.17
N GLN A 55 15.96 -7.80 -7.74
CA GLN A 55 16.49 -7.40 -9.04
C GLN A 55 17.67 -6.44 -8.87
N PRO A 56 18.73 -6.53 -9.69
CA PRO A 56 19.95 -5.74 -9.52
C PRO A 56 19.75 -4.22 -9.75
N ASP A 57 18.68 -3.82 -10.43
CA ASP A 57 18.34 -2.45 -10.78
C ASP A 57 17.39 -1.77 -9.77
N ILE A 58 16.91 -2.50 -8.75
CA ILE A 58 16.08 -1.96 -7.67
C ILE A 58 16.98 -1.63 -6.48
N ARG A 59 16.84 -0.43 -5.91
CA ARG A 59 17.59 -0.03 -4.70
C ARG A 59 17.19 -0.86 -3.49
N GLU A 60 18.14 -1.13 -2.60
CA GLU A 60 17.98 -2.04 -1.47
C GLU A 60 16.80 -1.67 -0.56
N GLU A 61 16.63 -0.39 -0.25
CA GLU A 61 15.52 0.11 0.56
C GLU A 61 14.15 -0.21 -0.06
N HIS A 62 14.02 -0.10 -1.38
CA HIS A 62 12.78 -0.42 -2.09
C HIS A 62 12.54 -1.92 -2.20
N LYS A 63 13.61 -2.73 -2.26
CA LYS A 63 13.48 -4.18 -2.16
C LYS A 63 12.89 -4.61 -0.83
N ILE A 64 13.39 -4.03 0.26
CA ILE A 64 12.91 -4.35 1.61
C ILE A 64 11.42 -3.99 1.75
N ILE A 65 11.04 -2.78 1.31
CA ILE A 65 9.63 -2.34 1.36
C ILE A 65 8.75 -3.24 0.49
N ALA A 66 9.17 -3.56 -0.74
CA ALA A 66 8.38 -4.40 -1.64
C ALA A 66 8.24 -5.84 -1.14
N ASP A 67 9.31 -6.44 -0.59
CA ASP A 67 9.25 -7.77 0.01
C ASP A 67 8.28 -7.82 1.19
N GLU A 68 8.28 -6.78 2.04
CA GLU A 68 7.33 -6.64 3.14
C GLU A 68 5.89 -6.60 2.62
N ILE A 69 5.58 -5.70 1.68
CA ILE A 69 4.23 -5.50 1.14
C ILE A 69 3.73 -6.75 0.40
N PHE A 70 4.53 -7.34 -0.48
CA PHE A 70 4.09 -8.50 -1.25
C PHE A 70 3.86 -9.74 -0.39
N ARG A 71 4.46 -9.81 0.80
CA ARG A 71 4.26 -10.91 1.75
C ARG A 71 3.05 -10.73 2.66
N MET A 72 2.37 -9.58 2.62
CA MET A 72 1.15 -9.36 3.38
C MET A 72 -0.04 -10.17 2.83
N VAL A 73 -0.02 -10.55 1.56
CA VAL A 73 -1.06 -11.38 0.93
C VAL A 73 -0.72 -12.88 0.96
N PRO A 74 -1.71 -13.79 0.85
CA PRO A 74 -1.46 -15.22 0.74
C PRO A 74 -0.54 -15.58 -0.42
N ALA A 75 0.26 -16.64 -0.26
CA ALA A 75 1.23 -17.05 -1.27
C ALA A 75 0.59 -17.36 -2.64
N ALA A 76 -0.65 -17.88 -2.65
CA ALA A 76 -1.42 -18.13 -3.87
C ALA A 76 -1.67 -16.83 -4.66
N CYS A 77 -2.15 -15.78 -3.99
CA CYS A 77 -2.32 -14.46 -4.59
C CYS A 77 -0.99 -13.81 -4.99
N ARG A 78 0.03 -13.92 -4.14
CA ARG A 78 1.37 -13.37 -4.44
C ARG A 78 1.97 -13.96 -5.71
N GLY A 79 1.66 -15.23 -6.01
CA GLY A 79 2.12 -15.91 -7.22
C GLY A 79 1.67 -15.27 -8.53
N GLN A 80 0.67 -14.38 -8.49
CA GLN A 80 0.21 -13.65 -9.68
C GLN A 80 1.21 -12.59 -10.15
N LEU A 81 2.01 -12.02 -9.24
CA LEU A 81 3.03 -11.05 -9.61
C LEU A 81 4.24 -11.74 -10.25
N GLN A 82 4.36 -11.58 -11.57
CA GLN A 82 5.44 -12.12 -12.38
C GLN A 82 6.56 -11.10 -12.60
N SER A 83 6.19 -9.81 -12.71
CA SER A 83 7.14 -8.75 -13.02
C SER A 83 6.97 -7.55 -12.09
N PHE A 84 8.07 -7.09 -11.52
CA PHE A 84 8.09 -5.89 -10.70
C PHE A 84 9.23 -4.97 -11.15
N TYR A 85 8.91 -3.72 -11.43
CA TYR A 85 9.85 -2.72 -11.89
C TYR A 85 9.77 -1.47 -11.03
N VAL A 86 10.93 -0.91 -10.72
CA VAL A 86 11.04 0.41 -10.09
C VAL A 86 11.75 1.36 -11.04
N ARG A 87 11.08 2.45 -11.40
CA ARG A 87 11.60 3.46 -12.31
C ARG A 87 12.20 4.63 -11.55
N TYR A 88 13.48 4.90 -11.79
CA TYR A 88 14.22 6.03 -11.20
C TYR A 88 14.50 7.16 -12.20
N ASP A 89 13.90 7.10 -13.38
CA ASP A 89 14.09 8.04 -14.49
C ASP A 89 12.98 9.10 -14.56
N ASN A 90 12.32 9.40 -13.44
CA ASN A 90 11.21 10.37 -13.32
C ASN A 90 10.05 10.11 -14.31
N PRO A 91 9.40 8.94 -14.24
CA PRO A 91 8.25 8.65 -15.08
C PRO A 91 7.11 9.67 -14.85
N LYS A 92 6.31 9.93 -15.90
CA LYS A 92 5.11 10.78 -15.78
C LYS A 92 4.04 10.16 -14.88
N GLN A 93 3.94 8.83 -14.88
CA GLN A 93 3.05 8.06 -14.01
C GLN A 93 3.87 7.54 -12.82
N ARG A 94 3.30 7.65 -11.62
CA ARG A 94 3.96 7.18 -10.38
C ARG A 94 3.75 5.69 -10.14
N GLY A 95 2.68 5.14 -10.70
CA GLY A 95 2.33 3.73 -10.62
C GLY A 95 1.59 3.31 -11.88
N LEU A 96 1.74 2.04 -12.23
CA LEU A 96 1.00 1.35 -13.27
C LEU A 96 1.04 -0.14 -12.96
N ALA A 97 -0.12 -0.78 -12.99
CA ALA A 97 -0.22 -2.23 -12.86
C ALA A 97 -1.21 -2.82 -13.85
N GLY A 98 -1.09 -4.14 -14.00
CA GLY A 98 -2.11 -4.99 -14.59
C GLY A 98 -2.18 -6.28 -13.80
N LYS A 99 -2.70 -7.35 -14.41
CA LYS A 99 -2.91 -8.65 -13.72
C LYS A 99 -1.67 -9.28 -13.10
N THR A 100 -0.49 -9.07 -13.69
CA THR A 100 0.73 -9.80 -13.29
C THR A 100 1.95 -8.91 -13.10
N SER A 101 1.80 -7.60 -13.28
CA SER A 101 2.94 -6.68 -13.33
C SER A 101 2.68 -5.41 -12.55
N VAL A 102 3.71 -4.92 -11.87
CA VAL A 102 3.70 -3.62 -11.17
C VAL A 102 4.91 -2.81 -11.62
N ILE A 103 4.67 -1.56 -11.98
CA ILE A 103 5.69 -0.55 -12.27
C ILE A 103 5.43 0.64 -11.36
N VAL A 104 6.40 1.03 -10.54
CA VAL A 104 6.28 2.20 -9.66
C VAL A 104 7.48 3.13 -9.79
N SER A 105 7.27 4.42 -9.55
CA SER A 105 8.34 5.39 -9.45
C SER A 105 9.08 5.20 -8.13
N GLY A 106 10.41 5.08 -8.20
CA GLY A 106 11.30 5.12 -7.03
C GLY A 106 11.76 6.53 -6.66
N ASN A 107 11.25 7.57 -7.32
CA ASN A 107 11.59 8.96 -7.02
C ASN A 107 10.50 9.65 -6.20
N VAL A 108 9.96 8.94 -5.21
CA VAL A 108 8.99 9.40 -4.22
C VAL A 108 9.51 9.08 -2.82
N SER A 109 8.84 9.57 -1.77
CA SER A 109 9.19 9.15 -0.40
C SER A 109 8.90 7.67 -0.17
N ASP A 110 9.62 7.00 0.73
CA ASP A 110 9.37 5.60 1.10
C ASP A 110 7.92 5.34 1.54
N ALA A 111 7.30 6.31 2.20
CA ALA A 111 5.91 6.23 2.60
C ALA A 111 4.96 6.21 1.38
N GLU A 112 5.20 7.09 0.40
CA GLU A 112 4.43 7.08 -0.84
C GLU A 112 4.76 5.85 -1.70
N PHE A 113 6.02 5.43 -1.76
CA PHE A 113 6.43 4.22 -2.49
C PHE A 113 5.68 2.99 -1.98
N ARG A 114 5.63 2.82 -0.66
CA ARG A 114 4.84 1.75 -0.03
C ARG A 114 3.35 1.88 -0.34
N ALA A 115 2.81 3.10 -0.31
CA ALA A 115 1.40 3.32 -0.61
C ALA A 115 1.06 3.02 -2.08
N LEU A 116 1.95 3.38 -3.01
CA LEU A 116 1.86 3.00 -4.42
C LEU A 116 1.91 1.49 -4.58
N LEU A 117 2.79 0.78 -3.87
CA LEU A 117 2.78 -0.69 -3.92
C LEU A 117 1.46 -1.28 -3.42
N ILE A 118 0.87 -0.72 -2.37
CA ILE A 118 -0.46 -1.17 -1.92
C ILE A 118 -1.50 -0.90 -3.02
N HIS A 119 -1.53 0.31 -3.58
CA HIS A 119 -2.44 0.65 -4.67
C HIS A 119 -2.26 -0.28 -5.89
N GLU A 120 -1.03 -0.41 -6.40
CA GLU A 120 -0.76 -1.15 -7.62
C GLU A 120 -0.85 -2.67 -7.43
N PHE A 121 -0.32 -3.21 -6.33
CA PHE A 121 -0.33 -4.65 -6.10
C PHE A 121 -1.64 -5.13 -5.48
N PHE A 122 -2.11 -4.53 -4.38
CA PHE A 122 -3.38 -4.94 -3.79
C PHE A 122 -4.58 -4.48 -4.61
N GLY A 123 -4.48 -3.32 -5.25
CA GLY A 123 -5.57 -2.72 -5.98
C GLY A 123 -5.78 -3.29 -7.37
N HIS A 124 -4.71 -3.63 -8.10
CA HIS A 124 -4.83 -4.10 -9.48
C HIS A 124 -4.41 -5.56 -9.65
N VAL A 125 -3.24 -5.98 -9.14
CA VAL A 125 -2.79 -7.38 -9.28
C VAL A 125 -3.69 -8.34 -8.52
N ILE A 126 -4.06 -8.03 -7.28
CA ILE A 126 -4.96 -8.89 -6.50
C ILE A 126 -6.37 -8.87 -7.08
N ASP A 127 -6.87 -7.68 -7.43
CA ASP A 127 -8.20 -7.51 -8.03
C ASP A 127 -8.34 -8.31 -9.33
N LEU A 128 -7.47 -8.01 -10.30
CA LEU A 128 -7.61 -8.53 -11.66
C LEU A 128 -6.95 -9.90 -11.87
N GLY A 129 -6.07 -10.33 -10.96
CA GLY A 129 -5.29 -11.56 -11.11
C GLY A 129 -5.49 -12.60 -10.00
N CYS A 130 -5.84 -12.21 -8.76
CA CYS A 130 -6.12 -13.19 -7.69
C CYS A 130 -7.61 -13.49 -7.53
N LEU A 131 -8.48 -12.49 -7.71
CA LEU A 131 -9.92 -12.62 -7.51
C LEU A 131 -10.67 -13.08 -8.77
N GLU A 132 -9.98 -13.65 -9.76
CA GLU A 132 -10.60 -14.01 -11.03
C GLU A 132 -11.77 -15.00 -10.87
N GLY A 133 -12.90 -14.66 -11.49
CA GLY A 133 -14.04 -15.55 -11.66
C GLY A 133 -13.85 -16.61 -12.76
N HIS A 134 -14.92 -17.34 -13.06
CA HIS A 134 -14.90 -18.47 -14.00
C HIS A 134 -15.77 -18.22 -15.24
N MET A 135 -15.32 -18.74 -16.38
CA MET A 135 -15.99 -18.52 -17.67
C MET A 135 -17.44 -19.03 -17.72
N ASP A 136 -17.74 -20.09 -16.99
CA ASP A 136 -19.06 -20.72 -16.90
C ASP A 136 -20.08 -19.89 -16.11
N ALA A 137 -19.64 -18.97 -15.24
CA ALA A 137 -20.52 -18.00 -14.60
C ALA A 137 -21.06 -16.94 -15.57
N GLY A 138 -20.45 -16.84 -16.77
CA GLY A 138 -20.79 -15.86 -17.79
C GLY A 138 -20.17 -14.49 -17.53
N ILE A 139 -20.23 -13.64 -18.56
CA ILE A 139 -19.55 -12.33 -18.55
C ILE A 139 -20.37 -11.31 -17.75
N SER A 140 -19.71 -10.52 -16.90
CA SER A 140 -20.29 -9.39 -16.18
C SER A 140 -20.35 -8.13 -17.06
N ASN A 141 -20.81 -7.01 -16.50
CA ASN A 141 -20.78 -5.71 -17.19
C ASN A 141 -19.43 -4.99 -17.09
N PHE A 142 -18.44 -5.59 -16.41
CA PHE A 142 -17.12 -5.00 -16.16
C PHE A 142 -16.06 -5.65 -17.05
N ARG A 143 -15.14 -4.82 -17.55
CA ARG A 143 -14.05 -5.21 -18.43
C ARG A 143 -12.83 -4.35 -18.15
N ASP A 144 -11.66 -4.95 -18.12
CA ASP A 144 -10.40 -4.21 -18.16
C ASP A 144 -9.88 -4.18 -19.60
N GLY A 145 -10.16 -3.08 -20.30
CA GLY A 145 -9.89 -2.96 -21.72
C GLY A 145 -10.63 -4.03 -22.54
N LYS A 146 -9.90 -5.05 -23.01
CA LYS A 146 -10.48 -6.18 -23.76
C LYS A 146 -10.78 -7.39 -22.87
N ASP A 147 -10.23 -7.42 -21.67
CA ASP A 147 -10.37 -8.56 -20.77
C ASP A 147 -11.75 -8.55 -20.14
N VAL A 148 -12.37 -9.72 -20.10
CA VAL A 148 -13.68 -9.93 -19.47
C VAL A 148 -13.51 -10.16 -17.97
N ILE A 149 -14.44 -9.62 -17.18
CA ILE A 149 -14.62 -10.01 -15.79
C ILE A 149 -15.87 -10.87 -15.70
N TYR A 150 -15.77 -12.03 -15.07
CA TYR A 150 -16.86 -12.99 -14.96
C TYR A 150 -17.78 -12.67 -13.77
N LYS A 151 -19.03 -13.13 -13.82
CA LYS A 151 -20.07 -12.74 -12.83
C LYS A 151 -19.79 -13.20 -11.41
N ASP A 152 -19.01 -14.27 -11.24
CA ASP A 152 -18.65 -14.85 -9.95
C ASP A 152 -17.29 -14.37 -9.43
N ASP A 153 -16.63 -13.47 -10.15
CA ASP A 153 -15.48 -12.73 -9.64
C ASP A 153 -15.93 -11.92 -8.40
N PRO A 154 -15.31 -12.12 -7.22
CA PRO A 154 -15.71 -11.44 -5.99
C PRO A 154 -15.76 -9.91 -6.13
N SER A 155 -14.86 -9.31 -6.92
CA SER A 155 -14.76 -7.86 -7.10
C SER A 155 -15.95 -7.28 -7.85
N VAL A 156 -16.69 -8.06 -8.64
CA VAL A 156 -17.93 -7.60 -9.29
C VAL A 156 -18.94 -7.07 -8.27
N SER A 157 -19.06 -7.73 -7.12
CA SER A 157 -19.95 -7.27 -6.04
C SER A 157 -19.48 -5.97 -5.40
N PHE A 158 -18.17 -5.71 -5.37
CA PHE A 158 -17.60 -4.43 -4.95
C PHE A 158 -17.91 -3.34 -5.97
N TYR A 159 -17.60 -3.57 -7.25
CA TYR A 159 -17.82 -2.56 -8.29
C TYR A 159 -19.29 -2.13 -8.34
N GLN A 160 -20.22 -3.07 -8.25
CA GLN A 160 -21.67 -2.81 -8.27
C GLN A 160 -22.17 -1.89 -7.16
N ILE A 161 -21.37 -1.63 -6.11
CA ILE A 161 -21.71 -0.65 -5.06
C ILE A 161 -21.88 0.75 -5.65
N SER A 162 -20.98 1.15 -6.57
CA SER A 162 -20.94 2.51 -7.13
C SER A 162 -21.00 2.55 -8.67
N TRP A 163 -20.87 1.41 -9.35
CA TRP A 163 -20.68 1.32 -10.79
C TRP A 163 -21.68 0.39 -11.48
N LEU A 164 -22.05 0.74 -12.72
CA LEU A 164 -22.86 -0.08 -13.63
C LEU A 164 -21.99 -0.86 -14.64
N THR A 165 -20.86 -0.27 -15.03
CA THR A 165 -19.78 -0.83 -15.88
C THR A 165 -18.44 -0.28 -15.36
N ASP A 166 -17.32 -0.67 -15.95
CA ASP A 166 -16.00 -0.18 -15.57
C ASP A 166 -15.86 1.36 -15.63
N LYS A 167 -16.57 2.04 -16.54
CA LYS A 167 -16.51 3.51 -16.68
C LYS A 167 -17.78 4.27 -16.33
N ILE A 168 -18.90 3.58 -16.10
CA ILE A 168 -20.20 4.24 -15.86
C ILE A 168 -20.58 4.06 -14.39
N GLN A 169 -20.53 5.16 -13.64
CA GLN A 169 -21.06 5.21 -12.27
C GLN A 169 -22.58 5.06 -12.27
N ARG A 170 -23.12 4.59 -11.15
CA ARG A 170 -24.57 4.64 -10.90
C ARG A 170 -25.05 6.09 -10.82
N ALA A 171 -26.29 6.35 -11.21
CA ALA A 171 -26.86 7.70 -11.21
C ALA A 171 -26.96 8.34 -9.81
N ASP A 172 -27.02 7.51 -8.76
CA ASP A 172 -27.04 7.90 -7.35
C ASP A 172 -25.63 7.94 -6.72
N ALA A 173 -24.56 7.75 -7.50
CA ALA A 173 -23.20 7.92 -7.03
C ALA A 173 -22.87 9.42 -6.83
N HIS A 174 -22.19 9.72 -5.73
CA HIS A 174 -21.77 11.07 -5.36
C HIS A 174 -20.30 11.04 -4.99
N SER A 175 -19.61 12.19 -5.09
CA SER A 175 -18.17 12.26 -4.80
C SER A 175 -17.82 11.77 -3.40
N ASN A 176 -18.69 11.98 -2.41
CA ASN A 176 -18.49 11.50 -1.04
C ASN A 176 -18.71 9.97 -0.87
N HIS A 177 -19.25 9.27 -1.86
CA HIS A 177 -19.38 7.80 -1.89
C HIS A 177 -18.06 7.07 -2.26
N PHE A 178 -17.01 7.83 -2.57
CA PHE A 178 -15.69 7.33 -2.89
C PHE A 178 -14.70 7.71 -1.78
N VAL A 179 -13.73 6.83 -1.50
CA VAL A 179 -12.72 7.11 -0.46
C VAL A 179 -11.83 8.27 -0.85
N THR A 180 -11.59 8.46 -2.14
CA THR A 180 -10.81 9.55 -2.70
C THR A 180 -11.47 10.11 -3.97
N GLY A 181 -10.97 11.24 -4.46
CA GLY A 181 -11.37 11.77 -5.76
C GLY A 181 -10.92 10.86 -6.91
N TYR A 182 -9.72 10.30 -6.82
CA TYR A 182 -9.17 9.40 -7.82
C TYR A 182 -9.97 8.08 -7.95
N ALA A 183 -10.51 7.59 -6.83
CA ALA A 183 -11.43 6.45 -6.80
C ALA A 183 -12.72 6.65 -7.64
N SER A 184 -13.06 7.88 -8.03
CA SER A 184 -14.22 8.15 -8.89
C SER A 184 -13.90 8.09 -10.40
N TRP A 185 -12.67 7.74 -10.77
CA TRP A 185 -12.24 7.71 -12.17
C TRP A 185 -12.82 6.51 -12.94
N ASP A 186 -12.68 5.31 -12.37
CA ASP A 186 -13.28 4.07 -12.88
C ASP A 186 -13.40 3.03 -11.75
N ALA A 187 -14.04 1.89 -12.04
CA ALA A 187 -14.30 0.84 -11.06
C ALA A 187 -13.02 0.21 -10.47
N PHE A 188 -11.93 0.17 -11.24
CA PHE A 188 -10.66 -0.43 -10.83
C PHE A 188 -9.88 0.53 -9.93
N GLU A 189 -9.85 1.81 -10.29
CA GLU A 189 -9.30 2.86 -9.42
C GLU A 189 -10.09 2.99 -8.13
N ASP A 190 -11.41 2.80 -8.16
CA ASP A 190 -12.23 2.74 -6.94
C ASP A 190 -11.77 1.62 -6.00
N PHE A 191 -11.54 0.43 -6.55
CA PHE A 191 -11.05 -0.70 -5.79
C PHE A 191 -9.65 -0.43 -5.23
N ALA A 192 -8.71 0.01 -6.07
CA ALA A 192 -7.33 0.25 -5.71
C ALA A 192 -7.15 1.35 -4.66
N GLU A 193 -7.88 2.45 -4.81
CA GLU A 193 -7.90 3.50 -3.80
C GLU A 193 -8.59 3.05 -2.51
N THR A 194 -9.67 2.25 -2.60
CA THR A 194 -10.38 1.75 -1.42
C THR A 194 -9.52 0.80 -0.60
N VAL A 195 -8.80 -0.14 -1.22
CA VAL A 195 -7.90 -1.03 -0.50
C VAL A 195 -6.73 -0.26 0.11
N THR A 196 -6.17 0.71 -0.61
CA THR A 196 -5.10 1.58 -0.09
C THR A 196 -5.56 2.39 1.11
N TYR A 197 -6.75 2.98 1.01
CA TYR A 197 -7.36 3.75 2.09
C TYR A 197 -7.71 2.87 3.29
N TYR A 198 -8.18 1.64 3.07
CA TYR A 198 -8.40 0.68 4.15
C TYR A 198 -7.11 0.35 4.89
N VAL A 199 -6.03 0.01 4.17
CA VAL A 199 -4.76 -0.40 4.77
C VAL A 199 -4.08 0.75 5.52
N LEU A 200 -4.14 1.97 4.99
CA LEU A 200 -3.36 3.10 5.49
C LEU A 200 -4.16 4.09 6.34
N GLN A 201 -5.48 4.13 6.20
CA GLN A 201 -6.37 5.14 6.80
C GLN A 201 -7.63 4.51 7.41
N GLU A 202 -7.49 3.30 7.98
CA GLU A 202 -8.60 2.48 8.49
C GLU A 202 -9.55 3.26 9.40
N ASP A 203 -9.03 3.99 10.39
CA ASP A 203 -9.84 4.78 11.34
C ASP A 203 -10.67 5.86 10.64
N ALA A 204 -10.08 6.56 9.67
CA ALA A 204 -10.78 7.57 8.88
C ALA A 204 -11.85 6.92 7.98
N PHE A 205 -11.59 5.74 7.42
CA PHE A 205 -12.57 4.99 6.65
C PHE A 205 -13.76 4.56 7.52
N ARG A 206 -13.49 3.98 8.70
CA ARG A 206 -14.52 3.61 9.68
C ARG A 206 -15.34 4.80 10.10
N ALA A 207 -14.71 5.92 10.44
CA ALA A 207 -15.39 7.16 10.81
C ALA A 207 -16.34 7.65 9.71
N ARG A 208 -15.88 7.64 8.44
CA ARG A 208 -16.70 8.05 7.28
C ARG A 208 -17.85 7.08 7.02
N ALA A 209 -17.61 5.77 7.15
CA ALA A 209 -18.62 4.73 6.97
C ALA A 209 -19.80 4.86 7.93
N THR A 210 -19.59 5.38 9.15
CA THR A 210 -20.71 5.60 10.11
C THR A 210 -21.81 6.54 9.60
N LYS A 211 -21.47 7.43 8.66
CA LYS A 211 -22.39 8.45 8.11
C LYS A 211 -22.67 8.25 6.61
N ASN A 212 -22.09 7.21 6.00
CA ASN A 212 -22.16 7.01 4.56
C ASN A 212 -22.34 5.52 4.26
N ALA A 213 -23.57 5.15 3.90
CA ALA A 213 -23.95 3.76 3.64
C ALA A 213 -23.17 3.12 2.48
N THR A 214 -22.77 3.92 1.48
CA THR A 214 -21.98 3.42 0.34
C THR A 214 -20.56 3.06 0.79
N LEU A 215 -19.92 3.93 1.57
CA LEU A 215 -18.61 3.64 2.17
C LEU A 215 -18.68 2.50 3.18
N ALA A 216 -19.79 2.37 3.93
CA ALA A 216 -19.99 1.24 4.84
C ALA A 216 -20.02 -0.11 4.10
N LYS A 217 -20.68 -0.18 2.93
CA LYS A 217 -20.66 -1.39 2.09
C LYS A 217 -19.26 -1.71 1.58
N LYS A 218 -18.50 -0.71 1.14
CA LYS A 218 -17.12 -0.88 0.67
C LYS A 218 -16.20 -1.37 1.79
N LEU A 219 -16.30 -0.76 2.97
CA LEU A 219 -15.57 -1.18 4.16
C LEU A 219 -15.89 -2.64 4.53
N GLN A 220 -17.17 -2.98 4.61
CA GLN A 220 -17.61 -4.34 4.89
C GLN A 220 -17.08 -5.34 3.86
N TRP A 221 -17.07 -4.97 2.59
CA TRP A 221 -16.55 -5.82 1.53
C TRP A 221 -15.06 -6.13 1.74
N MET A 222 -14.25 -5.11 2.06
CA MET A 222 -12.81 -5.26 2.34
C MET A 222 -12.55 -6.20 3.52
N GLU A 223 -13.29 -6.04 4.62
CA GLU A 223 -13.19 -6.87 5.83
C GLU A 223 -13.60 -8.33 5.57
N THR A 224 -14.56 -8.54 4.68
CA THR A 224 -15.12 -9.87 4.39
C THR A 224 -14.27 -10.66 3.40
N HIS A 225 -13.70 -9.99 2.38
CA HIS A 225 -13.05 -10.69 1.26
C HIS A 225 -11.52 -10.64 1.31
N LEU A 226 -10.92 -9.52 1.73
CA LEU A 226 -9.46 -9.34 1.70
C LEU A 226 -8.80 -9.44 3.07
N PHE A 227 -9.43 -8.88 4.11
CA PHE A 227 -8.77 -8.61 5.39
C PHE A 227 -9.35 -9.37 6.59
N THR A 228 -9.93 -10.56 6.36
CA THR A 228 -10.66 -11.36 7.39
C THR A 228 -9.88 -11.66 8.68
N LYS A 229 -8.54 -11.64 8.63
CA LYS A 229 -7.65 -11.95 9.77
C LYS A 229 -6.47 -10.99 9.90
N GLN A 230 -6.51 -9.87 9.19
CA GLN A 230 -5.36 -8.96 9.16
C GLN A 230 -5.32 -8.08 10.40
N LYS A 231 -4.11 -7.89 10.95
CA LYS A 231 -3.84 -6.87 11.95
C LYS A 231 -3.58 -5.54 11.24
N THR A 232 -4.02 -4.44 11.82
CA THR A 232 -3.66 -3.08 11.41
C THR A 232 -2.13 -2.96 11.27
N VAL A 233 -1.67 -2.50 10.11
CA VAL A 233 -0.24 -2.35 9.76
C VAL A 233 0.19 -0.89 9.62
N ALA A 234 -0.76 0.05 9.71
CA ALA A 234 -0.51 1.47 9.65
C ALA A 234 -1.54 2.23 10.49
N THR A 235 -1.14 3.38 11.01
CA THR A 235 -2.07 4.35 11.60
C THR A 235 -2.19 5.55 10.68
N GLY A 236 -3.39 5.82 10.19
CA GLY A 236 -3.67 7.00 9.39
C GLY A 236 -3.53 8.28 10.20
N LEU A 237 -2.80 9.26 9.66
CA LEU A 237 -2.62 10.57 10.28
C LEU A 237 -3.50 11.65 9.62
N SER A 238 -4.28 11.28 8.61
CA SER A 238 -5.17 12.20 7.92
C SER A 238 -6.45 12.40 8.72
N ASN A 239 -6.64 13.61 9.22
CA ASN A 239 -7.89 14.00 9.87
C ASN A 239 -8.97 14.26 8.81
N TRP A 240 -10.05 13.48 8.84
CA TRP A 240 -11.23 13.80 8.04
C TRP A 240 -11.99 14.97 8.68
N ASP A 241 -12.02 16.11 7.98
CA ASP A 241 -12.67 17.34 8.42
C ASP A 241 -14.21 17.33 8.29
N GLY A 242 -14.78 16.20 7.85
CA GLY A 242 -16.21 16.04 7.61
C GLY A 242 -16.71 16.63 6.28
N LYS A 243 -15.85 17.28 5.49
CA LYS A 243 -16.23 18.12 4.35
C LYS A 243 -15.49 17.77 3.06
N SER A 244 -14.20 17.50 3.13
CA SER A 244 -13.35 17.23 1.97
C SER A 244 -13.11 15.75 1.77
N VAL A 245 -13.18 15.31 0.51
CA VAL A 245 -12.72 13.99 0.07
C VAL A 245 -11.29 14.18 -0.42
N PRO A 246 -10.30 13.47 0.14
CA PRO A 246 -8.92 13.57 -0.34
C PRO A 246 -8.84 13.16 -1.81
N TRP A 247 -7.91 13.73 -2.57
CA TRP A 247 -7.81 13.38 -3.99
C TRP A 247 -7.22 11.99 -4.23
N ASP A 248 -6.21 11.59 -3.46
CA ASP A 248 -5.37 10.41 -3.72
C ASP A 248 -4.91 9.78 -2.40
N ALA A 249 -5.17 8.49 -2.21
CA ALA A 249 -4.87 7.77 -0.97
C ALA A 249 -3.35 7.59 -0.77
N THR A 250 -2.58 7.51 -1.86
CA THR A 250 -1.13 7.28 -1.83
C THR A 250 -0.34 8.48 -1.29
N LYS A 251 -0.99 9.65 -1.25
CA LYS A 251 -0.41 10.91 -0.76
C LYS A 251 -0.76 11.22 0.70
N LEU A 252 -1.59 10.41 1.33
CA LEU A 252 -2.06 10.66 2.69
C LEU A 252 -1.00 10.25 3.72
N PRO A 253 -0.74 11.08 4.76
CA PRO A 253 0.21 10.74 5.80
C PRO A 253 -0.29 9.57 6.66
N TYR A 254 0.63 8.68 7.02
CA TYR A 254 0.41 7.55 7.92
C TYR A 254 1.71 7.20 8.66
N GLU A 255 1.57 6.51 9.78
CA GLU A 255 2.67 5.84 10.47
C GLU A 255 2.64 4.35 10.12
N TRP A 256 3.79 3.78 9.72
CA TRP A 256 3.91 2.36 9.36
C TRP A 256 4.34 1.53 10.56
N HIS A 257 3.57 0.49 10.86
CA HIS A 257 3.87 -0.47 11.92
C HIS A 257 4.48 -1.73 11.28
N ALA A 258 5.77 -1.65 10.97
CA ALA A 258 6.50 -2.80 10.43
C ALA A 258 6.32 -4.01 11.35
N LYS A 259 6.00 -5.17 10.78
CA LYS A 259 6.04 -6.42 11.55
C LYS A 259 7.50 -6.78 11.75
N GLN A 260 8.02 -6.61 12.97
CA GLN A 260 9.23 -7.28 13.43
C GLN A 260 9.08 -8.80 13.34
#